data_AF-A0A843I404-F1
#
_entry.id   AF-A0A843I404-F1
#
_cell.length_a   1.000
_cell.length_b   1.000
_cell.length_c   1.000
_cell.angle_alpha   90.00
_cell.angle_beta   90.00
_cell.angle_gamma   90.00
#
_symmetry.space_group_name_H-M   'P 1'
#
loop_
_entity.id
_entity.type
_entity.pdbx_description
1 polymer ?
#
loop_
_entity_poly.entity_id
_entity_poly.type
_entity_poly.pdbx_seq_one_letter_code
_entity_poly.pdbx_strand_id
1 'polypeptide(L)'
;MKPEKRVLVEPIVLNINVEKSRGELDDLDAELAVQEVERAIRDAEDYLKKLRMGLVLKNPEFIARLNKRLVKAARAAKMLGLSEEYAKLLKLKAQLVGLA
;
A
#
# COMPACT_ATOMS: atom_id res chain seq x y z
N MET A 1 -6.62 -24.16 -61.03
CA MET A 1 -6.38 -23.45 -59.75
C MET A 1 -5.61 -24.37 -58.82
N LYS A 2 -4.41 -24.00 -58.39
CA LYS A 2 -3.66 -24.69 -57.33
C LYS A 2 -3.65 -23.76 -56.10
N PRO A 3 -4.00 -24.23 -54.89
CA PRO A 3 -3.94 -23.38 -53.71
C PRO A 3 -2.49 -23.24 -53.23
N GLU A 4 -2.09 -22.01 -52.92
CA GLU A 4 -0.77 -21.67 -52.39
C GLU A 4 -0.59 -22.21 -50.96
N LYS A 5 0.60 -22.73 -50.66
CA LYS A 5 0.96 -23.28 -49.34
C LYS A 5 0.99 -22.14 -48.32
N ARG A 6 0.16 -22.23 -47.28
CA ARG A 6 0.23 -21.35 -46.11
C ARG A 6 1.48 -21.69 -45.30
N VAL A 7 2.40 -20.73 -45.17
CA VAL A 7 3.57 -20.83 -44.29
C VAL A 7 3.09 -20.56 -42.86
N LEU A 8 3.07 -21.60 -42.03
CA LEU A 8 2.92 -21.48 -40.59
C LEU A 8 4.28 -21.05 -40.04
N VAL A 9 4.41 -19.78 -39.66
CA VAL A 9 5.53 -19.32 -38.84
C VAL A 9 5.10 -19.33 -37.38
N GLU A 10 5.95 -19.89 -36.53
CA GLU A 10 5.75 -19.91 -35.09
C GLU A 10 5.75 -18.47 -34.53
N PRO A 11 4.89 -18.17 -33.54
CA PRO A 11 4.84 -16.84 -32.96
C PRO A 11 6.16 -16.51 -32.25
N ILE A 12 6.74 -15.36 -32.58
CA ILE A 12 7.92 -14.84 -31.87
C ILE A 12 7.49 -14.45 -30.46
N VAL A 13 7.89 -15.23 -29.45
CA VAL A 13 7.68 -14.88 -28.05
C VAL A 13 8.80 -13.93 -27.63
N LEU A 14 8.49 -12.63 -27.63
CA LEU A 14 9.39 -11.61 -27.09
C LEU A 14 9.29 -11.65 -25.56
N ASN A 15 10.25 -12.30 -24.90
CA ASN A 15 10.40 -12.20 -23.45
C ASN A 15 10.96 -10.82 -23.10
N ILE A 16 10.07 -9.87 -22.87
CA ILE A 16 10.44 -8.56 -22.34
C ILE A 16 10.74 -8.75 -20.85
N ASN A 17 12.02 -8.93 -20.51
CA ASN A 17 12.46 -8.77 -19.12
C ASN A 17 12.34 -7.29 -18.79
N VAL A 18 11.22 -6.90 -18.18
CA VAL A 18 11.09 -5.59 -17.54
C VAL A 18 11.90 -5.67 -16.25
N GLU A 19 13.21 -5.48 -16.36
CA GLU A 19 13.98 -5.06 -15.20
C GLU A 19 13.34 -3.74 -14.75
N LYS A 20 12.60 -3.79 -13.65
CA LYS A 20 12.21 -2.59 -12.92
C LYS A 20 13.53 -1.98 -12.47
N SER A 21 14.11 -1.15 -13.32
CA SER A 21 15.16 -0.23 -12.93
C SER A 21 14.70 0.36 -11.61
N ARG A 22 15.47 0.10 -10.55
CA ARG A 22 15.46 0.91 -9.33
C ARG A 22 15.88 2.32 -9.76
N GLY A 23 14.99 3.03 -10.43
CA GLY A 23 15.07 4.47 -10.52
C GLY A 23 15.03 4.96 -9.08
N GLU A 24 15.91 5.89 -8.75
CA GLU A 24 15.78 6.71 -7.56
C GLU A 24 14.30 7.05 -7.37
N LEU A 25 13.78 6.85 -6.16
CA LEU A 25 12.43 7.34 -5.81
C LEU A 25 12.33 8.77 -6.33
N ASP A 26 11.42 9.02 -7.28
CA ASP A 26 11.14 10.37 -7.74
C ASP A 26 10.78 11.21 -6.50
N ASP A 27 11.26 12.44 -6.42
CA ASP A 27 11.01 13.30 -5.24
C ASP A 27 9.50 13.44 -5.00
N LEU A 28 8.71 13.44 -6.09
CA LEU A 28 7.25 13.39 -6.05
C LEU A 28 6.70 12.10 -5.42
N ASP A 29 7.25 10.93 -5.77
CA ASP A 29 6.84 9.64 -5.20
C ASP A 29 7.16 9.58 -3.71
N ALA A 30 8.31 10.13 -3.30
CA ALA A 30 8.68 10.23 -1.90
C ALA A 30 7.71 11.14 -1.14
N GLU A 31 7.38 12.32 -1.68
CA GLU A 31 6.42 13.25 -1.07
C GLU A 31 5.02 12.63 -0.93
N LEU A 32 4.51 12.00 -1.99
CA LEU A 32 3.21 11.31 -1.97
C LEU A 32 3.19 10.18 -0.93
N ALA A 33 4.30 9.47 -0.77
CA ALA A 33 4.42 8.42 0.23
C ALA A 33 4.44 8.99 1.67
N VAL A 34 5.09 10.14 1.91
CA VAL A 34 5.02 10.86 3.20
C VAL A 34 3.57 11.25 3.50
N GLN A 35 2.88 11.87 2.55
CA GLN A 35 1.49 12.29 2.73
C GLN A 35 0.55 11.11 3.05
N GLU A 36 0.74 9.97 2.36
CA GLU A 36 -0.07 8.78 2.63
C GLU A 36 0.22 8.17 4.02
N VAL A 37 1.48 8.25 4.48
CA VAL A 37 1.85 7.87 5.86
C VAL A 37 1.12 8.73 6.88
N GLU A 38 1.18 10.05 6.73
CA GLU A 38 0.50 10.98 7.65
C GLU A 38 -1.01 10.79 7.64
N ARG A 39 -1.60 10.60 6.45
CA ARG A 39 -3.03 10.37 6.30
C ARG A 39 -3.46 9.07 6.97
N ALA A 40 -2.68 7.99 6.82
CA ALA A 40 -2.97 6.72 7.47
C ALA A 40 -2.92 6.84 9.01
N ILE A 41 -1.98 7.61 9.55
CA ILE A 41 -1.91 7.92 10.99
C ILE A 41 -3.17 8.66 11.43
N ARG A 42 -3.50 9.77 10.75
CA ARG A 42 -4.65 10.62 11.10
C ARG A 42 -5.97 9.86 11.05
N ASP A 43 -6.19 9.08 9.98
CA ASP A 43 -7.41 8.30 9.81
C ASP A 43 -7.57 7.24 10.93
N ALA A 44 -6.46 6.63 11.36
CA ALA A 44 -6.48 5.66 12.45
C ALA A 44 -6.70 6.31 13.82
N GLU A 45 -6.05 7.44 14.09
CA GLU A 45 -6.25 8.21 15.32
C GLU A 45 -7.69 8.71 15.45
N ASP A 46 -8.25 9.26 14.37
CA ASP A 46 -9.62 9.76 14.34
C ASP A 46 -10.63 8.63 14.54
N TYR A 47 -10.44 7.48 13.88
CA TYR A 47 -11.29 6.31 14.09
C TYR A 47 -11.24 5.83 15.55
N LEU A 48 -10.05 5.68 16.13
CA LEU A 48 -9.87 5.25 17.52
C LEU A 48 -10.47 6.26 18.50
N LYS A 49 -10.32 7.56 18.25
CA LYS A 49 -10.92 8.63 19.06
C LYS A 49 -12.44 8.55 19.01
N LYS A 50 -13.02 8.47 17.81
CA LYS A 50 -14.48 8.34 17.62
C LYS A 50 -15.02 7.07 18.27
N LEU A 51 -14.29 5.96 18.19
CA LEU A 51 -14.68 4.69 18.82
C LEU A 51 -14.70 4.82 20.34
N ARG A 52 -13.67 5.44 20.95
CA ARG A 52 -13.62 5.69 22.40
C ARG A 52 -14.72 6.64 22.88
N MET A 53 -15.10 7.61 22.05
CA MET A 53 -16.20 8.53 22.34
C MET A 53 -17.59 7.93 22.07
N GLY A 54 -17.69 6.71 21.54
CA GLY A 54 -18.96 6.10 21.16
C GLY A 54 -19.64 6.75 19.96
N LEU A 55 -18.93 7.58 19.18
CA LEU A 55 -19.46 8.24 17.98
C LEU A 55 -19.54 7.31 16.78
N VAL A 56 -18.78 6.19 16.81
CA VAL A 56 -18.83 5.13 15.80
C VAL A 56 -18.89 3.78 16.49
N LEU A 57 -19.56 2.83 15.84
CA LEU A 57 -19.57 1.44 16.28
C LEU A 57 -18.33 0.68 15.78
N LYS A 58 -17.91 -0.33 16.54
CA LYS A 58 -16.86 -1.26 16.13
C LYS A 58 -17.29 -1.94 14.83
N ASN A 59 -16.48 -1.82 13.78
CA ASN A 59 -16.72 -2.46 12.48
C ASN A 59 -15.47 -3.27 12.09
N PRO A 60 -15.52 -4.61 12.18
CA PRO A 60 -14.37 -5.48 11.89
C PRO A 60 -13.81 -5.33 10.48
N GLU A 61 -14.65 -5.14 9.46
CA GLU A 61 -14.20 -4.97 8.07
C GLU A 61 -13.46 -3.64 7.88
N PHE A 62 -13.96 -2.58 8.52
CA PHE A 62 -13.28 -1.29 8.51
C PHE A 62 -11.93 -1.35 9.22
N ILE A 63 -11.88 -1.99 10.40
CA ILE A 63 -10.64 -2.23 11.15
C ILE A 63 -9.63 -3.01 10.29
N ALA A 64 -10.06 -4.06 9.59
CA ALA A 64 -9.20 -4.83 8.71
C ALA A 64 -8.66 -4.01 7.53
N ARG A 65 -9.49 -3.18 6.89
CA ARG A 65 -9.06 -2.27 5.81
C ARG A 65 -8.06 -1.23 6.32
N LEU A 66 -8.33 -0.62 7.46
CA LEU A 66 -7.46 0.36 8.09
C LEU A 66 -6.11 -0.27 8.49
N ASN A 67 -6.12 -1.48 9.07
CA ASN A 67 -4.90 -2.21 9.39
C ASN A 67 -4.05 -2.52 8.15
N LYS A 68 -4.65 -2.96 7.03
CA LYS A 68 -3.94 -3.14 5.76
C LYS A 68 -3.27 -1.85 5.28
N ARG A 69 -3.94 -0.70 5.45
CA ARG A 69 -3.41 0.62 5.08
C ARG A 69 -2.25 1.04 5.98
N LEU A 70 -2.36 0.84 7.30
CA LEU A 70 -1.26 1.07 8.24
C LEU A 70 -0.03 0.21 7.94
N VAL A 71 -0.21 -1.04 7.52
CA VAL A 71 0.92 -1.91 7.14
C VAL A 71 1.64 -1.38 5.88
N LYS A 72 0.89 -0.89 4.89
CA LYS A 72 1.48 -0.27 3.69
C LYS A 72 2.22 1.02 4.04
N ALA A 73 1.60 1.88 4.83
CA ALA A 73 2.22 3.10 5.34
C ALA A 73 3.49 2.80 6.14
N ALA A 74 3.49 1.76 7.00
CA ALA A 74 4.66 1.42 7.80
C ALA A 74 5.84 0.95 6.94
N ARG A 75 5.58 0.26 5.82
CA ARG A 75 6.63 -0.08 4.85
C ARG A 75 7.19 1.16 4.17
N ALA A 76 6.33 2.09 3.75
CA ALA A 76 6.75 3.36 3.15
C ALA A 76 7.57 4.19 4.14
N ALA A 77 7.08 4.39 5.36
CA ALA A 77 7.79 5.09 6.42
C ALA A 77 9.17 4.50 6.70
N LYS A 78 9.28 3.16 6.74
CA LYS A 78 10.57 2.48 6.92
C LYS A 78 11.53 2.72 5.75
N MET A 79 11.03 2.72 4.51
CA MET A 79 11.84 2.98 3.32
C MET A 79 12.34 4.42 3.25
N LEU A 80 11.53 5.37 3.74
CA LEU A 80 11.82 6.81 3.73
C LEU A 80 12.58 7.29 4.97
N GLY A 81 12.88 6.42 5.95
CA GLY A 81 13.58 6.79 7.17
C GLY A 81 12.74 7.53 8.22
N LEU A 82 11.41 7.56 8.05
CA LEU A 82 10.43 8.20 8.94
C LEU A 82 10.23 7.38 10.23
N SER A 83 11.21 7.45 11.13
CA SER A 83 11.31 6.57 12.29
C SER A 83 10.21 6.81 13.32
N GLU A 84 9.82 8.07 13.53
CA GLU A 84 8.75 8.42 14.47
C GLU A 84 7.37 7.97 13.96
N GLU A 85 7.09 8.23 12.69
CA GLU A 85 5.86 7.83 11.99
C GLU A 85 5.74 6.31 11.98
N TYR A 86 6.84 5.61 11.69
CA TYR A 86 6.89 4.16 11.75
C TYR A 86 6.50 3.62 13.14
N ALA A 87 7.07 4.18 14.21
CA ALA A 87 6.73 3.79 15.58
C ALA A 87 5.25 4.08 15.91
N LYS A 88 4.72 5.25 15.49
CA LYS A 88 3.30 5.60 15.65
C LYS A 88 2.39 4.61 14.93
N LEU A 89 2.70 4.28 13.67
CA LEU A 89 1.94 3.32 12.86
C LEU A 89 1.89 1.93 13.51
N LEU A 90 3.01 1.46 14.08
CA LEU A 90 3.05 0.18 14.80
C LEU A 90 2.17 0.19 16.06
N LYS A 91 2.19 1.29 16.82
CA LYS A 91 1.34 1.47 18.00
C LYS A 91 -0.14 1.48 17.63
N LEU A 92 -0.52 2.23 16.58
CA LEU A 92 -1.89 2.28 16.07
C LEU A 92 -2.36 0.91 15.57
N LYS A 93 -1.49 0.20 14.86
CA LYS A 93 -1.75 -1.18 14.42
C LYS A 93 -2.01 -2.11 15.61
N ALA A 94 -1.19 -2.05 16.67
CA ALA A 94 -1.39 -2.88 17.85
C ALA A 94 -2.74 -2.59 18.53
N GLN A 95 -3.13 -1.31 18.61
CA GLN A 95 -4.43 -0.91 19.15
C GLN A 95 -5.59 -1.43 18.29
N LEU A 96 -5.50 -1.33 16.97
CA LEU A 96 -6.54 -1.86 16.07
C LEU A 96 -6.66 -3.38 16.13
N VAL A 97 -5.53 -4.11 16.26
CA VAL A 97 -5.56 -5.57 16.41
C VAL A 97 -6.19 -5.98 17.74
N GLY A 98 -5.93 -5.25 18.82
CA GLY A 98 -6.61 -5.47 20.11
C GLY A 98 -8.13 -5.18 20.05
N LEU A 99 -8.58 -4.47 19.01
CA LEU A 99 -9.99 -4.19 18.77
C LEU A 99 -10.65 -5.12 17.76
N ALA A 100 -9.92 -5.97 17.03
CA ALA A 100 -10.51 -6.92 16.08
C ALA A 100 -11.10 -8.11 16.86
#